data_AF-A0A1L3ZNZ9-F1
#
_entry.id   AF-A0A1L3ZNZ9-F1
#
_cell.length_a   1.000
_cell.length_b   1.000
_cell.length_c   1.000
_cell.angle_alpha   90.00
_cell.angle_beta   90.00
_cell.angle_gamma   90.00
#
_symmetry.space_group_name_H-M   'P 1'
#
loop_
_entity.id
_entity.type
_entity.pdbx_description
1 polymer ?
#
loop_
_entity_poly.entity_id
_entity_poly.type
_entity_poly.pdbx_seq_one_letter_code
_entity_poly.pdbx_strand_id
1 'polypeptide(L)'
;MKPMLAVLATTLILGLAPTDNATAQDGYKLALKLTNKDATHDPDGVWTDDDLASIRQTMGAAKIYTARIETPSGTWLLSQTNGDCNLQGMCTALLMLIRPGTPPARLVRPVRPVRMANPQMPLGGTAILSPDAKKLTTSEIGEDGKAFAGSYDVEPIR
;
A
#
# COMPACT_ATOMS: atom_id res chain seq x y z
N MET A 1 -79.41 -20.02 -11.04
CA MET A 1 -78.78 -21.36 -11.03
C MET A 1 -77.48 -21.30 -11.81
N LYS A 2 -76.46 -21.99 -11.27
CA LYS A 2 -75.12 -22.28 -11.80
C LYS A 2 -73.99 -21.26 -11.56
N PRO A 3 -72.89 -21.68 -10.89
CA PRO A 3 -71.73 -20.89 -10.50
C PRO A 3 -70.62 -21.01 -11.56
N MET A 4 -69.39 -20.60 -11.21
CA MET A 4 -68.09 -20.84 -11.89
C MET A 4 -67.52 -19.57 -12.55
N LEU A 5 -66.24 -19.21 -12.44
CA LEU A 5 -65.09 -19.84 -11.81
C LEU A 5 -64.06 -18.69 -11.64
N ALA A 6 -63.62 -18.41 -10.41
CA ALA A 6 -62.51 -17.50 -10.18
C ALA A 6 -61.20 -18.26 -10.42
N VAL A 7 -60.45 -17.91 -11.44
CA VAL A 7 -59.08 -18.38 -11.64
C VAL A 7 -58.15 -17.26 -11.20
N LEU A 8 -57.67 -17.33 -9.95
CA LEU A 8 -56.53 -16.53 -9.51
C LEU A 8 -55.27 -17.14 -10.14
N ALA A 9 -54.76 -16.51 -11.20
CA ALA A 9 -53.43 -16.78 -11.71
C ALA A 9 -52.40 -16.21 -10.72
N THR A 10 -51.74 -17.08 -9.97
CA THR A 10 -50.64 -16.72 -9.06
C THR A 10 -49.39 -16.52 -9.89
N THR A 11 -49.08 -15.27 -10.27
CA THR A 11 -47.82 -14.91 -10.90
C THR A 11 -46.70 -14.97 -9.85
N LEU A 12 -45.97 -16.09 -9.83
CA LEU A 12 -44.73 -16.23 -9.08
C LEU A 12 -43.63 -15.43 -9.81
N ILE A 13 -43.45 -14.17 -9.45
CA ILE A 13 -42.31 -13.38 -9.92
C ILE A 13 -41.11 -13.84 -9.09
N LEU A 14 -40.29 -14.74 -9.67
CA LEU A 14 -38.94 -14.98 -9.18
C LEU A 14 -38.14 -13.70 -9.38
N GLY A 15 -38.04 -12.90 -8.31
CA GLY A 15 -37.07 -11.82 -8.23
C GLY A 15 -35.67 -12.43 -8.25
N LEU A 16 -35.03 -12.38 -9.41
CA LEU A 16 -33.58 -12.48 -9.53
C LEU A 16 -33.02 -11.26 -8.79
N ALA A 17 -32.73 -11.43 -7.50
CA ALA A 17 -31.86 -10.50 -6.81
C ALA A 17 -30.52 -10.51 -7.57
N PRO A 18 -29.99 -9.36 -8.01
CA PRO A 18 -28.60 -9.29 -8.39
C PRO A 18 -27.82 -9.73 -7.14
N THR A 19 -27.16 -10.87 -7.24
CA THR A 19 -26.00 -11.12 -6.41
C THR A 19 -24.98 -10.11 -6.89
N ASP A 20 -25.00 -8.93 -6.29
CA ASP A 20 -23.81 -8.10 -6.23
C ASP A 20 -22.76 -9.02 -5.62
N ASN A 21 -21.93 -9.60 -6.49
CA ASN A 21 -20.66 -10.15 -6.11
C ASN A 21 -19.97 -8.97 -5.44
N ALA A 22 -20.06 -8.91 -4.11
CA ALA A 22 -19.17 -8.13 -3.29
C ALA A 22 -17.79 -8.58 -3.74
N THR A 23 -17.18 -7.77 -4.61
CA THR A 23 -15.80 -7.93 -4.98
C THR A 23 -15.07 -8.01 -3.65
N ALA A 24 -14.38 -9.14 -3.41
CA ALA A 24 -13.37 -9.17 -2.36
C ALA A 24 -12.60 -7.87 -2.54
N GLN A 25 -12.61 -7.00 -1.53
CA GLN A 25 -11.92 -5.71 -1.62
C GLN A 25 -10.44 -6.03 -1.75
N ASP A 26 -9.98 -6.15 -3.00
CA ASP A 26 -8.59 -6.24 -3.34
C ASP A 26 -7.95 -5.01 -2.70
N GLY A 27 -7.04 -5.24 -1.76
CA GLY A 27 -6.45 -4.17 -0.97
C GLY A 27 -5.81 -3.09 -1.84
N TYR A 28 -5.30 -2.06 -1.19
CA TYR A 28 -4.70 -0.92 -1.86
C TYR A 28 -3.32 -1.28 -2.44
N LYS A 29 -3.23 -1.36 -3.77
CA LYS A 29 -1.98 -1.67 -4.48
C LYS A 29 -1.04 -0.46 -4.47
N LEU A 30 0.16 -0.66 -3.93
CA LEU A 30 1.28 0.27 -3.89
C LEU A 30 2.40 -0.26 -4.80
N ALA A 31 2.42 0.18 -6.06
CA ALA A 31 3.44 -0.20 -7.04
C ALA A 31 4.54 0.87 -7.10
N LEU A 32 5.74 0.53 -6.63
CA LEU A 32 6.86 1.45 -6.55
C LEU A 32 7.30 1.94 -7.93
N LYS A 33 7.54 3.25 -8.04
CA LYS A 33 8.10 3.88 -9.23
C LYS A 33 9.35 4.65 -8.84
N LEU A 34 10.37 4.64 -9.68
CA LEU A 34 11.53 5.50 -9.50
C LEU A 34 11.07 6.96 -9.58
N THR A 35 11.14 7.67 -8.46
CA THR A 35 10.71 9.08 -8.36
C THR A 35 11.88 10.02 -8.16
N ASN A 36 13.01 9.53 -7.63
CA ASN A 36 14.25 10.27 -7.58
C ASN A 36 15.43 9.39 -8.01
N LYS A 37 16.16 9.79 -9.06
CA LYS A 37 17.21 8.98 -9.70
C LYS A 37 18.63 9.24 -9.18
N ASP A 38 18.83 10.38 -8.52
CA ASP A 38 20.09 10.84 -7.95
C ASP A 38 19.80 11.70 -6.73
N ALA A 39 19.22 11.05 -5.71
CA ALA A 39 18.70 11.71 -4.54
C ALA A 39 19.84 12.18 -3.64
N THR A 40 19.95 13.49 -3.47
CA THR A 40 20.73 14.12 -2.39
C THR A 40 19.91 14.34 -1.14
N HIS A 41 18.60 14.52 -1.31
CA HIS A 41 17.60 14.74 -0.27
C HIS A 41 16.32 13.95 -0.61
N ASP A 42 15.65 13.42 0.42
CA ASP A 42 14.33 12.80 0.29
C ASP A 42 13.23 13.87 0.48
N PRO A 43 12.45 14.22 -0.56
CA PRO A 43 11.38 15.22 -0.44
C PRO A 43 10.28 14.79 0.55
N ASP A 44 10.19 13.48 0.84
CA ASP A 44 9.20 12.92 1.74
C ASP A 44 9.71 12.75 3.18
N GLY A 45 11.01 12.97 3.40
CA GLY A 45 11.64 12.89 4.71
C GLY A 45 11.58 11.49 5.35
N VAL A 46 11.50 10.44 4.54
CA VAL A 46 11.54 9.04 4.99
C VAL A 46 12.99 8.61 5.19
N TRP A 47 13.86 8.96 4.25
CA TRP A 47 15.29 8.68 4.26
C TRP A 47 16.08 9.93 4.65
N THR A 48 17.07 9.78 5.50
CA THR A 48 17.94 10.89 5.89
C THR A 48 18.97 11.20 4.82
N ASP A 49 19.52 12.41 4.82
CA ASP A 49 20.60 12.78 3.89
C ASP A 49 21.84 11.89 4.07
N ASP A 50 22.08 11.39 5.29
CA ASP A 50 23.14 10.45 5.63
C ASP A 50 22.89 9.06 5.03
N ASP A 51 21.66 8.55 5.10
CA ASP A 51 21.28 7.29 4.43
C ASP A 51 21.58 7.40 2.93
N LEU A 52 21.12 8.49 2.30
CA LEU A 52 21.33 8.71 0.88
C LEU A 52 22.82 8.91 0.54
N ALA A 53 23.59 9.57 1.42
CA ALA A 53 25.03 9.74 1.24
C ALA A 53 25.77 8.40 1.27
N SER A 54 25.43 7.52 2.21
CA SER A 54 25.99 6.17 2.29
C SER A 54 25.73 5.38 1.00
N ILE A 55 24.50 5.46 0.47
CA ILE A 55 24.15 4.79 -0.80
C ILE A 55 24.95 5.35 -1.97
N ARG A 56 25.13 6.67 -2.06
CA ARG A 56 25.95 7.27 -3.13
C ARG A 56 27.40 6.80 -3.06
N GLN A 57 27.96 6.62 -1.86
CA GLN A 57 29.33 6.13 -1.68
C GLN A 57 29.49 4.67 -2.11
N THR A 58 28.50 3.81 -1.87
CA THR A 58 28.58 2.37 -2.15
C THR A 58 28.10 2.01 -3.56
N MET A 59 27.04 2.68 -4.04
CA MET A 59 26.33 2.34 -5.28
C MET A 59 26.48 3.40 -6.38
N GLY A 60 27.19 4.50 -6.11
CA GLY A 60 27.42 5.62 -7.04
C GLY A 60 26.26 6.62 -7.14
N ALA A 61 25.01 6.16 -7.05
CA ALA A 61 23.83 7.02 -7.02
C ALA A 61 22.77 6.47 -6.07
N ALA A 62 22.18 7.36 -5.26
CA ALA A 62 21.03 7.04 -4.43
C ALA A 62 19.76 7.23 -5.25
N LYS A 63 18.93 6.19 -5.29
CA LYS A 63 17.64 6.18 -5.97
C LYS A 63 16.54 6.00 -4.94
N ILE A 64 15.46 6.76 -5.08
CA ILE A 64 14.26 6.62 -4.26
C ILE A 64 13.11 6.18 -5.16
N TYR A 65 12.47 5.11 -4.75
CA TYR A 65 11.27 4.58 -5.36
C TYR A 65 10.10 4.83 -4.42
N THR A 66 9.00 5.41 -4.93
CA THR A 66 7.81 5.65 -4.12
C THR A 66 6.52 5.22 -4.78
N ALA A 67 5.54 4.89 -3.95
CA ALA A 67 4.14 4.68 -4.32
C ALA A 67 3.25 5.34 -3.28
N ARG A 68 2.13 5.92 -3.71
CA ARG A 68 1.21 6.65 -2.83
C ARG A 68 -0.22 6.21 -3.06
N ILE A 69 -1.01 6.19 -2.00
CA ILE A 69 -2.46 6.09 -2.10
C ILE A 69 -3.13 6.91 -0.99
N GLU A 70 -4.22 7.58 -1.34
CA GLU A 70 -5.06 8.29 -0.39
C GLU A 70 -6.16 7.37 0.13
N THR A 71 -6.37 7.40 1.44
CA THR A 71 -7.42 6.65 2.13
C THR A 71 -8.08 7.58 3.16
N PRO A 72 -9.23 7.20 3.74
CA PRO A 72 -9.86 7.99 4.81
C PRO A 72 -8.95 8.23 6.03
N SER A 73 -7.98 7.35 6.31
CA SER A 73 -7.04 7.53 7.43
C SER A 73 -5.83 8.41 7.11
N GLY A 74 -5.65 8.78 5.84
CA GLY A 74 -4.57 9.63 5.34
C GLY A 74 -3.90 9.07 4.09
N THR A 75 -2.76 9.67 3.74
CA THR A 75 -1.95 9.23 2.61
C THR A 75 -0.96 8.18 3.06
N TRP A 76 -1.04 6.99 2.47
CA TRP A 76 -0.05 5.94 2.62
C TRP A 76 1.05 6.14 1.59
N LEU A 77 2.30 6.08 2.04
CA LEU A 77 3.50 6.17 1.22
C LEU A 77 4.32 4.91 1.43
N LEU A 78 4.57 4.16 0.37
CA LEU A 78 5.60 3.13 0.35
C LEU A 78 6.86 3.74 -0.26
N SER A 79 7.98 3.69 0.45
CA SER A 79 9.26 4.24 -0.01
C SER A 79 10.36 3.18 0.10
N GLN A 80 11.22 3.10 -0.92
CA GLN A 80 12.33 2.15 -1.00
C GLN A 80 13.54 2.85 -1.61
N THR A 81 14.74 2.44 -1.20
CA THR A 81 15.99 2.85 -1.85
C THR A 81 16.71 1.67 -2.48
N ASN A 82 17.69 1.95 -3.33
CA ASN A 82 18.62 0.94 -3.86
C ASN A 82 19.80 0.65 -2.92
N GLY A 83 19.71 1.06 -1.65
CA GLY A 83 20.81 0.99 -0.69
C GLY A 83 20.88 -0.26 0.15
N ASP A 84 19.72 -0.68 0.66
CA ASP A 84 19.60 -1.79 1.61
C ASP A 84 19.06 -3.04 0.90
N CYS A 85 19.76 -3.46 -0.15
CA CYS A 85 19.40 -4.61 -0.97
C CYS A 85 20.32 -5.80 -0.69
N ASN A 86 19.76 -6.99 -0.50
CA ASN A 86 20.54 -8.23 -0.40
C ASN A 86 21.00 -8.73 -1.78
N LEU A 87 21.76 -9.83 -1.80
CA LEU A 87 22.31 -10.43 -3.03
C LEU A 87 21.24 -10.93 -4.02
N GLN A 88 20.00 -11.14 -3.58
CA GLN A 88 18.87 -11.53 -4.44
C GLN A 88 18.12 -10.32 -4.99
N GLY A 89 18.56 -9.09 -4.68
CA GLY A 89 17.91 -7.86 -5.12
C GLY A 89 16.64 -7.52 -4.31
N MET A 90 16.46 -8.16 -3.16
CA MET A 90 15.41 -7.83 -2.19
C MET A 90 15.88 -6.67 -1.34
N CYS A 91 15.11 -5.59 -1.28
CA CYS A 91 15.46 -4.41 -0.51
C CYS A 91 14.39 -4.06 0.51
N THR A 92 14.82 -3.53 1.66
CA THR A 92 13.92 -2.97 2.66
C THR A 92 13.15 -1.79 2.08
N ALA A 93 11.83 -1.81 2.22
CA ALA A 93 10.97 -0.66 1.99
C ALA A 93 10.32 -0.24 3.31
N LEU A 94 9.84 1.00 3.35
CA LEU A 94 9.17 1.58 4.51
C LEU A 94 7.75 1.99 4.10
N LEU A 95 6.77 1.42 4.78
CA LEU A 95 5.39 1.88 4.69
C LEU A 95 5.21 3.00 5.71
N MET A 96 4.74 4.15 5.25
CA MET A 96 4.55 5.35 6.03
C MET A 96 3.09 5.82 5.94
N LEU A 97 2.56 6.36 7.03
CA LEU A 97 1.28 7.07 7.05
C LEU A 97 1.53 8.57 7.23
N ILE A 98 1.09 9.36 6.26
CA ILE A 98 1.07 10.82 6.30
C ILE A 98 -0.36 11.22 6.65
N ARG A 99 -0.56 11.66 7.90
CA ARG A 99 -1.87 12.05 8.39
C ARG A 99 -2.28 13.39 7.76
N PRO A 100 -3.57 13.57 7.43
CA PRO A 100 -4.06 14.88 7.02
C PRO A 100 -3.82 15.87 8.16
N GLY A 101 -3.19 17.00 7.86
CA GLY A 101 -2.97 18.04 8.84
C GLY A 101 -4.30 18.60 9.32
N THR A 102 -4.51 18.65 10.64
CA THR A 102 -5.52 19.56 11.21
C THR A 102 -5.01 20.99 10.97
N PRO A 103 -5.84 21.94 10.49
CA PRO A 103 -5.38 23.31 10.28
C PRO A 103 -4.80 23.87 11.59
N PRO A 104 -3.57 24.40 11.60
CA PRO A 104 -2.95 24.78 12.86
C PRO A 104 -3.53 26.08 13.38
N ALA A 105 -4.27 26.02 14.49
CA ALA A 105 -4.28 27.12 15.44
C ALA A 105 -2.88 27.19 16.09
N ARG A 106 -1.96 27.88 15.41
CA ARG A 106 -0.57 28.17 15.78
C ARG A 106 0.45 27.02 15.70
N LEU A 107 1.50 27.32 14.93
CA LEU A 107 2.82 26.68 14.81
C LEU A 107 2.92 25.44 13.90
N VAL A 108 3.36 25.74 12.68
CA VAL A 108 3.81 24.91 11.56
C VAL A 108 4.83 23.86 12.02
N ARG A 109 4.37 22.70 12.52
CA ARG A 109 5.20 21.49 12.47
C ARG A 109 4.95 20.82 11.12
N PRO A 110 6.00 20.53 10.33
CA PRO A 110 5.83 19.74 9.11
C PRO A 110 5.17 18.41 9.50
N VAL A 111 4.17 18.00 8.71
CA VAL A 111 3.52 16.69 8.88
C VAL A 111 4.61 15.63 8.69
N ARG A 112 5.00 14.97 9.78
CA ARG A 112 6.01 13.91 9.72
C ARG A 112 5.34 12.59 9.35
N PRO A 113 5.78 11.89 8.30
CA PRO A 113 5.32 10.54 8.03
C PRO A 113 5.62 9.65 9.25
N VAL A 114 4.65 8.82 9.64
CA VAL A 114 4.82 7.83 10.69
C VAL A 114 5.12 6.49 10.04
N ARG A 115 6.20 5.82 10.45
CA ARG A 115 6.51 4.47 9.95
C ARG A 115 5.50 3.47 10.51
N MET A 116 4.92 2.68 9.62
CA MET A 116 3.86 1.74 9.90
C MET A 116 4.26 0.27 9.65
N ALA A 117 5.20 0.02 8.73
CA ALA A 117 5.80 -1.29 8.49
C ALA A 117 7.14 -1.15 7.75
N ASN A 118 7.97 -2.20 7.75
CA ASN A 118 9.28 -2.27 7.11
C ASN A 118 9.45 -3.57 6.28
N PRO A 119 8.67 -3.78 5.21
CA PRO A 119 8.70 -5.01 4.43
C PRO A 119 9.99 -5.19 3.59
N GLN A 120 10.26 -6.43 3.20
CA GLN A 120 11.18 -6.75 2.10
C GLN A 120 10.40 -6.92 0.79
N MET A 121 10.98 -6.45 -0.32
CA MET A 121 10.48 -6.73 -1.68
C MET A 121 11.58 -6.47 -2.72
N PRO A 122 11.50 -7.02 -3.95
CA PRO A 122 12.41 -6.66 -5.02
C PRO A 122 12.47 -5.15 -5.24
N LEU A 123 13.60 -4.62 -5.71
CA LEU A 123 13.73 -3.20 -6.04
C LEU A 123 12.65 -2.76 -7.04
N GLY A 124 11.86 -1.74 -6.69
CA GLY A 124 10.73 -1.29 -7.52
C GLY A 124 9.53 -2.24 -7.49
N GLY A 125 9.44 -3.09 -6.46
CA GLY A 125 8.38 -4.07 -6.27
C GLY A 125 7.00 -3.47 -5.99
N THR A 126 6.06 -4.35 -5.63
CA THR A 126 4.68 -3.98 -5.31
C THR A 126 4.29 -4.55 -3.95
N ALA A 127 3.54 -3.74 -3.20
CA ALA A 127 2.84 -4.19 -2.01
C ALA A 127 1.32 -3.99 -2.14
N ILE A 128 0.57 -4.73 -1.32
CA ILE A 128 -0.89 -4.59 -1.19
C ILE A 128 -1.18 -4.33 0.28
N LEU A 129 -1.70 -3.15 0.60
CA LEU A 129 -2.18 -2.80 1.93
C LEU A 129 -3.61 -3.32 2.07
N SER A 130 -3.91 -4.08 3.12
CA SER A 130 -5.26 -4.59 3.35
C SER A 130 -6.28 -3.45 3.50
N PRO A 131 -7.57 -3.65 3.14
CA PRO A 131 -8.59 -2.61 3.26
C PRO A 131 -8.73 -2.04 4.68
N ASP A 132 -8.48 -2.87 5.70
CA ASP A 132 -8.49 -2.47 7.11
C ASP A 132 -7.15 -1.91 7.62
N ALA A 133 -6.15 -1.79 6.72
CA ALA A 133 -4.80 -1.32 6.97
C ALA A 133 -4.07 -2.02 8.14
N LYS A 134 -4.36 -3.31 8.37
CA LYS A 134 -3.68 -4.12 9.39
C LYS A 134 -2.54 -4.98 8.84
N LYS A 135 -2.58 -5.29 7.55
CA LYS A 135 -1.61 -6.15 6.89
C LYS A 135 -1.08 -5.49 5.63
N LEU A 136 0.22 -5.68 5.39
CA LEU A 136 0.87 -5.35 4.15
C LEU A 136 1.42 -6.64 3.54
N THR A 137 1.01 -6.94 2.31
CA THR A 137 1.48 -8.12 1.58
C THR A 137 2.43 -7.70 0.48
N THR A 138 3.54 -8.41 0.30
CA THR A 138 4.54 -8.15 -0.75
C THR A 138 4.74 -9.39 -1.62
N SER A 139 5.30 -9.18 -2.82
CA SER A 139 5.83 -10.27 -3.64
C SER A 139 7.33 -10.36 -3.40
N GLU A 140 7.80 -11.46 -2.83
CA GLU A 140 9.20 -11.67 -2.44
C GLU A 140 9.83 -12.85 -3.16
N ILE A 141 11.16 -12.96 -3.08
CA ILE A 141 11.95 -14.07 -3.65
C ILE A 141 12.62 -14.81 -2.48
N GLY A 142 12.37 -16.12 -2.40
CA GLY A 142 12.96 -17.00 -1.39
C GLY A 142 14.38 -17.45 -1.75
N GLU A 143 15.05 -18.12 -0.80
CA GLU A 143 16.39 -18.67 -1.02
C GLU A 143 16.46 -19.71 -2.14
N ASP A 144 15.35 -20.39 -2.43
CA ASP A 144 15.21 -21.31 -3.55
C ASP A 144 14.94 -20.60 -4.89
N GLY A 145 14.96 -19.27 -4.91
CA GLY A 145 14.69 -18.42 -6.06
C GLY A 145 13.21 -18.33 -6.44
N LYS A 146 12.30 -18.92 -5.66
CA LYS A 146 10.86 -18.90 -5.97
C LYS A 146 10.18 -17.69 -5.35
N ALA A 147 9.17 -17.21 -6.06
CA ALA A 147 8.32 -16.15 -5.55
C ALA A 147 7.44 -16.66 -4.40
N PHE A 148 7.32 -15.87 -3.34
CA PHE A 148 6.36 -16.10 -2.25
C PHE A 148 5.73 -14.78 -1.82
N ALA A 149 4.62 -14.86 -1.07
CA ALA A 149 3.96 -13.68 -0.51
C ALA A 149 4.51 -13.38 0.89
N GLY A 150 5.15 -12.24 1.05
CA GLY A 150 5.46 -11.69 2.38
C GLY A 150 4.20 -11.14 3.04
N SER A 151 4.12 -11.20 4.36
CA SER A 151 3.00 -10.62 5.11
C SER A 151 3.52 -9.95 6.38
N TYR A 152 3.24 -8.65 6.50
CA TYR A 152 3.74 -7.79 7.56
C TYR A 152 2.58 -7.18 8.33
N ASP A 153 2.71 -7.13 9.65
CA ASP A 153 1.81 -6.34 10.48
C ASP A 153 2.03 -4.86 10.23
N VAL A 154 0.93 -4.14 10.09
CA VAL A 154 0.91 -2.68 10.02
C VAL A 154 0.59 -2.16 11.40
N GLU A 155 1.41 -1.24 11.88
CA GLU A 155 1.20 -0.61 13.19
C GLU A 155 -0.21 -0.02 13.31
N PRO A 156 -0.85 -0.08 14.48
CA PRO A 156 -2.16 0.50 14.68
C PRO A 156 -2.16 2.02 14.40
N ILE A 157 -3.18 2.49 13.70
CA ILE A 157 -3.41 3.92 13.50
C ILE A 157 -3.89 4.51 14.83
N ARG A 158 -3.01 5.28 15.49
CA ARG A 158 -3.31 5.96 16.77
C ARG A 158 -3.94 7.34 16.59
#